data_AF-A0A537CL96-F1
#
_entry.id   AF-A0A537CL96-F1
#
_cell.length_a   1.000
_cell.length_b   1.000
_cell.length_c   1.000
_cell.angle_alpha   90.00
_cell.angle_beta   90.00
_cell.angle_gamma   90.00
#
_symmetry.space_group_name_H-M   'P 1'
#
loop_
_entity.id
_entity.type
_entity.pdbx_description
1 polymer ?
#
loop_
_entity_poly.entity_id
_entity_poly.type
_entity_poly.pdbx_seq_one_letter_code
_entity_poly.pdbx_strand_id
1 'polypeptide(L)'
;MQVHLAAALGRFFPFINDPDYFDPAYTLSLLADWEFDARLKPAKGFPLYYGWLGAISDAHAKVHSGLAIACPVLSMHSDEADIVLDWRHIARWSRSLGPDVRVLAFPGAPHDLILARSEIREEIFSQLFAWAERAVA
;
A
#
# COMPACT_ATOMS: atom_id res chain seq x y z
N MET A 1 0.68 -19.48 10.50
CA MET A 1 -0.13 -20.13 9.43
C MET A 1 0.30 -19.55 8.10
N GLN A 2 0.45 -20.35 7.03
CA GLN A 2 0.79 -19.79 5.71
C GLN A 2 -0.38 -18.92 5.20
N VAL A 3 -0.06 -17.74 4.64
CA VAL A 3 -1.05 -16.74 4.16
C VAL A 3 -2.07 -17.35 3.20
N HIS A 4 -1.63 -18.28 2.33
CA HIS A 4 -2.52 -18.98 1.39
C HIS A 4 -3.56 -19.86 2.09
N LEU A 5 -3.19 -20.51 3.21
CA LEU A 5 -4.12 -21.32 3.99
C LEU A 5 -5.15 -20.43 4.71
N ALA A 6 -4.70 -19.30 5.26
CA ALA A 6 -5.58 -18.31 5.88
C ALA A 6 -6.56 -17.73 4.85
N ALA A 7 -6.09 -17.36 3.67
CA ALA A 7 -6.94 -16.88 2.57
C ALA A 7 -7.97 -17.94 2.12
N ALA A 8 -7.57 -19.21 2.00
CA ALA A 8 -8.47 -20.29 1.64
C ALA A 8 -9.55 -20.53 2.71
N LEU A 9 -9.17 -20.53 3.99
CA LEU A 9 -10.10 -20.67 5.12
C LEU A 9 -11.07 -19.48 5.19
N GLY A 10 -10.56 -18.27 4.92
CA GLY A 10 -11.33 -17.03 4.90
C GLY A 10 -12.44 -16.99 3.85
N ARG A 11 -12.39 -17.85 2.82
CA ARG A 11 -13.44 -17.96 1.81
C ARG A 11 -14.73 -18.58 2.37
N PHE A 12 -14.62 -19.43 3.38
CA PHE A 12 -15.77 -20.09 4.04
C PHE A 12 -16.06 -19.52 5.42
N PHE A 13 -15.04 -19.02 6.12
CA PHE A 13 -15.15 -18.46 7.46
C PHE A 13 -14.51 -17.07 7.51
N PRO A 14 -15.15 -16.05 6.90
CA PRO A 14 -14.52 -14.75 6.66
C PRO A 14 -14.16 -13.98 7.93
N PHE A 15 -14.86 -14.26 9.04
CA PHE A 15 -14.69 -13.56 10.31
C PHE A 15 -13.68 -14.18 11.28
N ILE A 16 -13.09 -15.34 10.93
CA ILE A 16 -11.89 -15.80 11.65
C ILE A 16 -10.82 -14.74 11.46
N ASN A 17 -10.19 -14.34 12.56
CA ASN A 17 -9.23 -13.26 12.57
C ASN A 17 -8.04 -13.54 13.50
N ASP A 18 -6.97 -12.81 13.25
CA ASP A 18 -5.82 -12.69 14.13
C ASP A 18 -5.74 -11.24 14.66
N PRO A 19 -6.12 -10.99 15.93
CA PRO A 19 -6.14 -9.64 16.50
C PRO A 19 -4.75 -9.09 16.81
N ASP A 20 -3.71 -9.94 16.87
CA ASP A 20 -2.35 -9.57 17.23
C ASP A 20 -1.37 -9.69 16.04
N TYR A 21 -1.89 -9.78 14.81
CA TYR A 21 -1.09 -9.91 13.59
C TYR A 21 -0.14 -8.73 13.35
N PHE A 22 -0.57 -7.52 13.71
CA PHE A 22 0.14 -6.29 13.35
C PHE A 22 1.18 -5.91 14.40
N ASP A 23 2.42 -5.71 13.96
CA ASP A 23 3.51 -5.26 14.82
C ASP A 23 3.37 -3.77 15.17
N PRO A 24 3.23 -3.41 16.46
CA PRO A 24 3.12 -2.01 16.85
C PRO A 24 4.36 -1.16 16.55
N ALA A 25 5.53 -1.77 16.31
CA ALA A 25 6.78 -1.06 16.05
C ALA A 25 6.66 0.00 14.95
N TYR A 26 5.92 -0.28 13.88
CA TYR A 26 5.75 0.67 12.79
C TYR A 26 4.88 1.88 13.17
N THR A 27 3.74 1.67 13.80
CA THR A 27 2.90 2.81 14.24
C THR A 27 3.66 3.65 15.28
N LEU A 28 4.41 2.99 16.17
CA LEU A 28 5.23 3.67 17.16
C LEU A 28 6.40 4.43 16.54
N SER A 29 7.04 3.93 15.47
CA SER A 29 8.12 4.66 14.81
C SER A 29 7.63 5.96 14.17
N LEU A 30 6.38 6.02 13.71
CA LEU A 30 5.81 7.24 13.15
C LEU A 30 5.56 8.33 14.19
N LEU A 31 5.26 7.96 15.44
CA LEU A 31 5.04 8.92 16.54
C LEU A 31 6.31 9.65 16.97
N ALA A 32 7.49 9.24 16.49
CA ALA A 32 8.73 9.98 16.73
C ALA A 32 8.75 11.33 15.99
N ASP A 33 8.15 11.38 14.80
CA ASP A 33 8.23 12.53 13.89
C ASP A 33 6.85 13.17 13.61
N TRP A 34 5.75 12.51 13.98
CA TRP A 34 4.39 12.93 13.62
C TRP A 34 3.39 12.79 14.76
N GLU A 35 2.50 13.77 14.89
CA GLU A 35 1.33 13.70 15.77
C GLU A 35 0.08 13.29 14.98
N PHE A 36 -0.64 12.26 15.44
CA PHE A 36 -1.90 11.81 14.84
C PHE A 36 -2.82 11.17 15.89
N ASP A 37 -4.12 11.09 15.58
CA ASP A 37 -5.11 10.47 16.46
C ASP A 37 -4.93 8.95 16.50
N ALA A 38 -4.39 8.44 17.61
CA ALA A 38 -4.16 7.01 17.82
C ALA A 38 -5.44 6.17 17.85
N ARG A 39 -6.63 6.77 17.95
CA ARG A 39 -7.91 6.06 17.79
C ARG A 39 -8.17 5.67 16.33
N LEU A 40 -7.65 6.48 15.39
CA LEU A 40 -7.76 6.23 13.95
C LEU A 40 -6.63 5.30 13.45
N LYS A 41 -5.47 5.33 14.11
CA LYS A 41 -4.35 4.42 13.82
C LYS A 41 -3.81 3.81 15.13
N PRO A 42 -4.50 2.79 15.68
CA PRO A 42 -4.05 2.11 16.89
C PRO A 42 -2.67 1.49 16.70
N ALA A 43 -1.87 1.43 17.78
CA ALA A 43 -0.53 0.85 17.71
C ALA A 43 -0.56 -0.58 17.15
N LYS A 44 -1.46 -1.43 17.65
CA LYS A 44 -1.68 -2.81 17.19
C LYS A 44 -2.55 -2.93 15.93
N GLY A 45 -2.89 -1.82 15.27
CA GLY A 45 -3.81 -1.82 14.13
C GLY A 45 -5.19 -2.39 14.47
N PHE A 46 -5.80 -3.07 13.50
CA PHE A 46 -7.08 -3.74 13.60
C PHE A 46 -6.93 -5.24 13.33
N PRO A 47 -7.86 -6.10 13.79
CA PRO A 47 -7.75 -7.53 13.56
C PRO A 47 -7.63 -7.91 12.08
N LEU A 48 -6.70 -8.81 11.78
CA LEU A 48 -6.54 -9.35 10.45
C LEU A 48 -7.61 -10.41 10.18
N TYR A 49 -8.62 -10.07 9.40
CA TYR A 49 -9.65 -11.02 9.00
C TYR A 49 -9.19 -11.91 7.85
N TYR A 50 -9.45 -13.21 7.94
CA TYR A 50 -9.04 -14.14 6.90
C TYR A 50 -9.83 -13.97 5.61
N GLY A 51 -11.11 -13.57 5.71
CA GLY A 51 -11.89 -13.16 4.54
C GLY A 51 -11.26 -11.98 3.79
N TRP A 52 -10.60 -11.07 4.50
CA TRP A 52 -9.87 -9.96 3.89
C TRP A 52 -8.63 -10.43 3.12
N LEU A 53 -7.89 -11.42 3.64
CA LEU A 53 -6.78 -12.04 2.91
C LEU A 53 -7.25 -12.70 1.60
N GLY A 54 -8.40 -13.40 1.64
CA GLY A 54 -9.03 -13.95 0.43
C GLY A 54 -9.40 -12.87 -0.57
N ALA A 55 -10.02 -11.78 -0.10
CA ALA A 55 -10.39 -10.64 -0.95
C ALA A 55 -9.16 -9.95 -1.59
N ILE A 56 -8.06 -9.79 -0.83
CA ILE A 56 -6.79 -9.26 -1.37
C ILE A 56 -6.24 -10.18 -2.47
N SER A 57 -6.24 -11.49 -2.24
CA SER A 57 -5.76 -12.46 -3.24
C SER A 57 -6.57 -12.37 -4.54
N ASP A 58 -7.91 -12.31 -4.43
CA ASP A 58 -8.79 -12.14 -5.58
C ASP A 58 -8.59 -10.78 -6.28
N ALA A 59 -8.33 -9.71 -5.51
CA ALA A 59 -8.04 -8.38 -6.05
C ALA A 59 -6.69 -8.33 -6.79
N HIS A 60 -5.63 -8.96 -6.27
CA HIS A 60 -4.36 -9.09 -6.98
C HIS A 60 -4.54 -9.82 -8.30
N ALA A 61 -5.31 -10.91 -8.35
CA ALA A 61 -5.60 -11.61 -9.60
C ALA A 61 -6.27 -10.69 -10.63
N LYS A 62 -7.23 -9.86 -10.21
CA LYS A 62 -7.87 -8.84 -11.08
C LYS A 62 -6.88 -7.79 -11.58
N VAL A 63 -6.02 -7.28 -10.70
CA VAL A 63 -4.96 -6.34 -11.11
C VAL A 63 -4.05 -7.00 -12.14
N HIS A 64 -3.60 -8.22 -11.90
CA HIS A 64 -2.71 -8.94 -12.81
C HIS A 64 -3.36 -9.23 -14.17
N SER A 65 -4.68 -9.44 -14.23
CA SER A 65 -5.43 -9.56 -15.49
C SER A 65 -5.68 -8.23 -16.20
N GLY A 66 -5.45 -7.11 -15.50
CA GLY A 66 -5.70 -5.76 -15.96
C GLY A 66 -7.05 -5.22 -15.50
N LEU A 67 -7.08 -3.96 -15.07
CA LEU A 67 -8.31 -3.29 -14.60
C LEU A 67 -8.96 -2.38 -15.63
N ALA A 68 -8.23 -1.99 -16.68
CA ALA A 68 -8.70 -1.05 -17.71
C ALA A 68 -9.25 0.26 -17.13
N ILE A 69 -8.60 0.80 -16.10
CA ILE A 69 -8.92 2.13 -15.55
C ILE A 69 -8.77 3.16 -16.65
N ALA A 70 -9.85 3.88 -16.96
CA ALA A 70 -9.92 4.75 -18.12
C ALA A 70 -9.30 6.14 -17.91
N CYS A 71 -9.00 6.52 -16.66
CA CYS A 71 -8.35 7.78 -16.33
C CYS A 71 -6.84 7.60 -16.10
N PRO A 72 -6.05 8.69 -16.20
CA PRO A 72 -4.63 8.66 -15.86
C PRO A 72 -4.40 8.15 -14.43
N VAL A 73 -3.41 7.28 -14.23
CA VAL A 73 -3.03 6.75 -12.92
C VAL A 73 -1.57 7.06 -12.61
N LEU A 74 -1.31 7.59 -11.41
CA LEU A 74 0.02 7.66 -10.83
C LEU A 74 0.17 6.59 -9.75
N SER A 75 1.19 5.76 -9.88
CA SER A 75 1.63 4.83 -8.84
C SER A 75 3.03 5.22 -8.39
N MET A 76 3.19 5.44 -7.08
CA MET A 76 4.48 5.76 -6.46
C MET A 76 4.84 4.68 -5.46
N HIS A 77 6.10 4.27 -5.39
CA HIS A 77 6.56 3.28 -4.43
C HIS A 77 7.99 3.57 -3.94
N SER A 78 8.34 3.07 -2.74
CA SER A 78 9.73 2.96 -2.27
C SER A 78 10.39 1.67 -2.79
N ASP A 79 11.65 1.40 -2.46
CA ASP A 79 12.42 0.24 -2.94
C ASP A 79 13.02 -0.66 -1.84
N GLU A 80 13.04 -0.21 -0.57
CA GLU A 80 13.71 -0.96 0.50
C GLU A 80 12.84 -1.19 1.75
N ALA A 81 11.81 -0.38 1.98
CA ALA A 81 11.20 -0.25 3.30
C ALA A 81 9.67 -0.40 3.33
N ASP A 82 9.09 -1.13 2.39
CA ASP A 82 7.68 -1.47 2.50
C ASP A 82 7.50 -2.76 3.31
N ILE A 83 7.28 -2.58 4.62
CA ILE A 83 7.04 -3.68 5.57
C ILE A 83 5.67 -4.35 5.38
N VAL A 84 4.80 -3.76 4.55
CA VAL A 84 3.41 -4.20 4.37
C VAL A 84 3.20 -4.81 2.98
N LEU A 85 3.77 -4.20 1.94
CA LEU A 85 3.61 -4.54 0.53
C LEU A 85 4.97 -4.82 -0.13
N ASP A 86 5.01 -5.75 -1.08
CA ASP A 86 6.22 -5.95 -1.89
C ASP A 86 6.31 -4.87 -2.97
N TRP A 87 7.28 -3.96 -2.86
CA TRP A 87 7.49 -2.91 -3.85
C TRP A 87 7.72 -3.47 -5.26
N ARG A 88 8.28 -4.68 -5.40
CA ARG A 88 8.48 -5.33 -6.72
C ARG A 88 7.15 -5.66 -7.36
N HIS A 89 6.16 -6.05 -6.55
CA HIS A 89 4.80 -6.26 -7.03
C HIS A 89 4.17 -4.94 -7.48
N ILE A 90 4.34 -3.85 -6.72
CA ILE A 90 3.84 -2.53 -7.11
C ILE A 90 4.50 -2.09 -8.43
N ALA A 91 5.84 -2.11 -8.50
CA ALA A 91 6.61 -1.74 -9.68
C ALA A 91 6.20 -2.55 -10.93
N ARG A 92 5.94 -3.84 -10.77
CA ARG A 92 5.54 -4.74 -11.87
C ARG A 92 4.09 -4.53 -12.29
N TRP A 93 3.16 -4.58 -11.34
CA TRP A 93 1.74 -4.73 -11.61
C TRP A 93 0.98 -3.41 -11.66
N SER A 94 1.53 -2.29 -11.20
CA SER A 94 0.87 -0.99 -11.42
C SER A 94 0.62 -0.70 -12.91
N ARG A 95 1.48 -1.19 -13.81
CA ARG A 95 1.30 -1.01 -15.26
C ARG A 95 0.09 -1.73 -15.85
N SER A 96 -0.51 -2.70 -15.13
CA SER A 96 -1.75 -3.35 -15.60
C SER A 96 -3.02 -2.62 -15.15
N LEU A 97 -2.91 -1.52 -14.40
CA LEU A 97 -4.07 -0.77 -13.94
C LEU A 97 -4.86 -0.13 -15.09
N GLY A 98 -4.21 0.33 -16.15
CA GLY A 98 -4.85 0.98 -17.29
C GLY A 98 -3.89 1.28 -18.43
N PRO A 99 -4.35 1.92 -19.51
CA PRO A 99 -3.52 2.30 -20.65
C PRO A 99 -2.61 3.51 -20.38
N ASP A 100 -2.97 4.36 -19.41
CA ASP A 100 -2.20 5.54 -19.01
C ASP A 100 -1.77 5.44 -17.54
N VAL A 101 -0.64 4.78 -17.30
CA VAL A 101 -0.07 4.60 -15.96
C VAL A 101 1.35 5.14 -15.92
N ARG A 102 1.59 6.08 -15.00
CA ARG A 102 2.94 6.49 -14.61
C ARG A 102 3.34 5.78 -13.32
N VAL A 103 4.48 5.10 -13.34
CA VAL A 103 5.08 4.47 -12.16
C VAL A 103 6.36 5.21 -11.79
N LEU A 104 6.44 5.71 -10.56
CA LEU A 104 7.61 6.40 -10.01
C LEU A 104 8.15 5.65 -8.79
N ALA A 105 9.47 5.55 -8.70
CA ALA A 105 10.17 4.95 -7.58
C ALA A 105 10.91 6.03 -6.79
N PHE A 106 10.89 5.94 -5.47
CA PHE A 106 11.59 6.86 -4.55
C PHE A 106 12.52 6.06 -3.63
N PRO A 107 13.76 5.80 -4.08
CA PRO A 107 14.74 5.06 -3.29
C PRO A 107 15.00 5.65 -1.91
N GLY A 108 15.06 4.79 -0.89
CA GLY A 108 15.32 5.19 0.49
C GLY A 108 14.16 5.92 1.20
N ALA A 109 12.99 6.04 0.55
CA ALA A 109 11.76 6.47 1.20
C ALA A 109 11.20 5.36 2.11
N PRO A 110 10.51 5.69 3.22
CA PRO A 110 9.79 4.71 4.03
C PRO A 110 8.55 4.17 3.27
N HIS A 111 7.82 3.23 3.89
CA HIS A 111 6.52 2.74 3.39
C HIS A 111 5.59 3.90 3.01
N ASP A 112 5.33 4.82 3.95
CA ASP A 112 4.54 6.02 3.67
C ASP A 112 5.41 7.11 3.05
N LEU A 113 5.40 7.19 1.72
CA LEU A 113 6.18 8.17 0.96
C LEU A 113 5.98 9.61 1.46
N ILE A 114 4.75 10.00 1.79
CA ILE A 114 4.45 11.35 2.28
C ILE A 114 5.00 11.64 3.68
N LEU A 115 5.34 10.61 4.44
CA LEU A 115 5.97 10.72 5.75
C LEU A 115 7.51 10.64 5.68
N ALA A 116 8.08 10.63 4.47
CA ALA A 116 9.53 10.68 4.27
C ALA A 116 10.16 11.95 4.87
N ARG A 117 11.48 11.88 5.07
CA ARG A 117 12.32 13.05 5.40
C ARG A 117 12.19 14.13 4.33
N SER A 118 12.41 15.38 4.72
CA SER A 118 12.22 16.59 3.90
C SER A 118 12.77 16.46 2.48
N GLU A 119 14.00 15.97 2.36
CA GLU A 119 14.75 15.94 1.09
C GLU A 119 14.08 15.03 0.05
N ILE A 120 13.50 13.92 0.50
CA ILE A 120 12.80 12.96 -0.36
C ILE A 120 11.35 13.41 -0.57
N ARG A 121 10.72 13.92 0.48
CA ARG A 121 9.32 14.35 0.48
C ARG A 121 9.06 15.51 -0.49
N GLU A 122 9.99 16.47 -0.57
CA GLU A 122 9.89 17.59 -1.53
C GLU A 122 9.85 17.10 -2.98
N GLU A 123 10.72 16.15 -3.34
CA GLU A 123 10.73 15.53 -4.66
C GLU A 123 9.46 14.72 -4.93
N ILE A 124 8.96 13.97 -3.94
CA ILE A 124 7.68 13.25 -4.03
C ILE A 124 6.53 14.22 -4.37
N PHE A 125 6.41 15.33 -3.64
CA PHE A 125 5.35 16.31 -3.88
C PHE A 125 5.52 17.02 -5.22
N SER A 126 6.76 17.38 -5.59
CA SER A 126 7.07 17.97 -6.90
C SER A 126 6.56 17.09 -8.05
N GLN A 127 6.89 15.79 -8.02
CA GLN A 127 6.45 14.82 -9.03
C GLN A 127 4.93 14.60 -9.02
N LEU A 128 4.35 14.48 -7.83
CA LEU A 128 2.90 14.30 -7.65
C LEU A 128 2.11 15.46 -8.25
N PHE A 129 2.47 16.70 -7.90
CA PHE A 129 1.76 17.89 -8.38
C PHE A 129 2.01 18.12 -9.87
N ALA A 130 3.23 17.94 -10.36
CA ALA A 130 3.50 18.04 -11.79
C ALA A 130 2.73 16.99 -12.60
N TRP A 131 2.54 15.78 -12.07
CA TRP A 131 1.66 14.79 -12.69
C TRP A 131 0.19 15.22 -12.66
N ALA A 132 -0.31 15.71 -11.51
CA ALA A 132 -1.69 16.13 -11.36
C ALA A 132 -2.07 17.28 -12.31
N GLU A 133 -1.20 18.28 -12.47
CA GLU A 133 -1.39 19.36 -13.43
C GLU A 133 -1.54 18.86 -14.87
N ARG A 134 -0.72 17.89 -15.28
CA ARG A 134 -0.82 17.28 -16.62
C ARG A 134 -2.03 16.37 -16.79
N ALA A 135 -2.48 15.72 -15.73
CA ALA A 135 -3.60 14.78 -15.78
C ALA A 135 -4.97 15.47 -15.84
N VAL A 136 -5.04 16.75 -15.42
CA VAL A 136 -6.27 17.55 -15.39
C VAL A 136 -6.35 18.55 -16.56
N ALA A 137 -5.22 18.82 -17.23
CA ALA A 137 -5.14 19.66 -18.42
C ALA A 137 -5.73 18.96 -19.67
#